data_AF-A0A7M1QXB5-F1
#
_entry.id   AF-A0A7M1QXB5-F1
#
_cell.length_a   1.000
_cell.length_b   1.000
_cell.length_c   1.000
_cell.angle_alpha   90.00
_cell.angle_beta   90.00
_cell.angle_gamma   90.00
#
_symmetry.space_group_name_H-M   'P 1'
#
loop_
_entity.id
_entity.type
_entity.pdbx_description
1 polymer ?
#
loop_
_entity_poly.entity_id
_entity_poly.type
_entity_poly.pdbx_seq_one_letter_code
_entity_poly.pdbx_strand_id
1 'polypeptide(L)'
;MSTEAIFPEETVEIVKSHVREVEDFPARGVLFRDITPLIADGEAFAALIQMLADRYRGKCDAIAGLESRGFILGAPLAHELGIGMLTIRKAGRLPGPVVGVNYDLEYGSARMELQPFTVEDGMRVLVIDDVLATGGTAGAAFHLIEKAGAKPAGLCVLLELSELAGRGYLGEHYDYPVESVIAY
;
A
#
# COMPACT_ATOMS: atom_id res chain seq x y z
N MET A 1 24.92 6.29 1.17
CA MET A 1 24.44 7.20 2.24
C MET A 1 23.76 6.31 3.27
N SER A 2 24.09 6.43 4.56
CA SER A 2 23.48 5.59 5.58
C SER A 2 21.97 5.81 5.57
N THR A 3 21.21 4.77 5.26
CA THR A 3 19.76 4.74 5.44
C THR A 3 19.49 4.80 6.94
N GLU A 4 19.19 5.99 7.45
CA GLU A 4 18.44 6.08 8.70
C GLU A 4 17.20 5.22 8.55
N ALA A 5 16.92 4.39 9.55
CA ALA A 5 15.73 3.57 9.56
C ALA A 5 14.51 4.49 9.48
N ILE A 6 13.71 4.34 8.42
CA ILE A 6 12.54 5.19 8.15
C ILE A 6 11.49 5.03 9.26
N PHE A 7 11.43 3.82 9.83
CA PHE A 7 10.55 3.45 10.94
C PHE A 7 11.39 3.11 12.18
N PRO A 8 10.89 3.42 13.40
CA PRO A 8 11.49 2.99 14.64
C PRO A 8 11.76 1.48 14.70
N GLU A 9 12.82 1.07 15.40
CA GLU A 9 13.16 -0.35 15.59
C GLU A 9 12.02 -1.13 16.26
N GLU A 10 11.32 -0.51 17.21
CA GLU A 10 10.12 -1.08 17.84
C GLU A 10 9.02 -1.39 16.82
N THR A 11 8.80 -0.52 15.82
CA THR A 11 7.87 -0.79 14.71
C THR A 11 8.27 -2.03 13.95
N VAL A 12 9.54 -2.11 13.59
CA VAL A 12 10.10 -3.22 12.82
C VAL A 12 9.93 -4.54 13.58
N GLU A 13 10.21 -4.55 14.88
CA GLU A 13 10.09 -5.75 15.71
C GLU A 13 8.64 -6.17 15.96
N ILE A 14 7.70 -5.22 16.15
CA ILE A 14 6.27 -5.53 16.21
C ILE A 14 5.83 -6.25 14.94
N VAL A 15 6.20 -5.74 13.76
CA VAL A 15 5.79 -6.37 12.49
C VAL A 15 6.46 -7.74 12.32
N LYS A 16 7.78 -7.84 12.53
CA LYS A 16 8.50 -9.12 12.36
C LYS A 16 7.97 -10.22 13.28
N SER A 17 7.67 -9.88 14.54
CA SER A 17 7.20 -10.86 15.52
C SER A 17 5.77 -11.36 15.27
N HIS A 18 5.00 -10.67 14.40
CA HIS A 18 3.60 -10.99 14.13
C HIS A 18 3.34 -11.40 12.67
N VAL A 19 4.37 -11.51 11.84
CA VAL A 19 4.28 -12.10 10.50
C VAL A 19 4.60 -13.58 10.60
N ARG A 20 3.68 -14.43 10.11
CA ARG A 20 3.95 -15.85 9.94
C ARG A 20 4.20 -16.19 8.47
N GLU A 21 5.05 -17.16 8.23
CA GLU A 21 5.30 -17.67 6.88
C GLU A 21 4.37 -18.87 6.61
N VAL A 22 3.77 -18.91 5.41
CA VAL A 22 2.93 -20.01 4.95
C VAL A 22 3.44 -20.49 3.61
N GLU A 23 3.95 -21.72 3.57
CA GLU A 23 4.46 -22.35 2.35
C GLU A 23 3.32 -22.69 1.37
N ASP A 24 3.65 -22.71 0.08
CA ASP A 24 2.79 -23.15 -1.03
C ASP A 24 1.42 -22.43 -1.12
N PHE A 25 1.36 -21.15 -0.74
CA PHE A 25 0.16 -20.32 -0.82
C PHE A 25 0.40 -18.99 -1.56
N PRO A 26 -0.49 -18.55 -2.47
CA PRO A 26 -1.71 -19.23 -2.93
C PRO A 26 -1.43 -20.36 -3.96
N ALA A 27 -0.17 -20.57 -4.32
CA ALA A 27 0.27 -21.59 -5.26
C ALA A 27 1.58 -22.23 -4.78
N ARG A 28 1.86 -23.44 -5.27
CA ARG A 28 3.08 -24.18 -4.96
C ARG A 28 4.34 -23.37 -5.31
N GLY A 29 5.31 -23.34 -4.40
CA GLY A 29 6.56 -22.60 -4.51
C GLY A 29 6.49 -21.16 -4.01
N VAL A 30 5.31 -20.66 -3.64
CA VAL A 30 5.16 -19.31 -3.07
C VAL A 30 5.23 -19.37 -1.55
N LEU A 31 6.13 -18.58 -0.96
CA LEU A 31 6.21 -18.40 0.49
C LEU A 31 5.42 -17.15 0.89
N PHE A 32 4.21 -17.36 1.39
CA PHE A 32 3.30 -16.28 1.74
C PHE A 32 3.66 -15.68 3.10
N ARG A 33 3.62 -14.34 3.18
CA ARG A 33 3.79 -13.60 4.42
C ARG A 33 2.42 -13.20 4.96
N ASP A 34 1.97 -13.91 5.98
CA ASP A 34 0.65 -13.71 6.56
C ASP A 34 0.71 -12.75 7.75
N ILE A 35 0.05 -11.60 7.58
CA ILE A 35 -0.04 -10.51 8.55
C ILE A 35 -1.27 -10.65 9.47
N THR A 36 -2.08 -11.70 9.31
CA THR A 36 -3.28 -11.89 10.14
C THR A 36 -3.00 -11.96 11.65
N PRO A 37 -1.88 -12.50 12.16
CA PRO A 37 -1.58 -12.43 13.60
C PRO A 37 -1.38 -10.99 14.07
N LEU A 38 -0.73 -10.14 13.27
CA LEU A 38 -0.56 -8.73 13.57
C LEU A 38 -1.90 -7.99 13.67
N ILE A 39 -2.83 -8.28 12.77
CA ILE A 39 -4.17 -7.67 12.78
C ILE A 39 -5.02 -8.19 13.95
N ALA A 40 -4.82 -9.46 14.34
CA ALA A 40 -5.55 -10.09 15.44
C ALA A 40 -5.10 -9.59 16.82
N ASP A 41 -3.86 -9.13 16.94
CA ASP A 41 -3.35 -8.48 18.15
C ASP A 41 -3.71 -6.98 18.14
N GLY A 42 -4.69 -6.61 18.96
CA GLY A 42 -5.20 -5.24 19.00
C GLY A 42 -4.16 -4.20 19.49
N GLU A 43 -3.24 -4.58 20.37
CA GLU A 43 -2.21 -3.66 20.88
C GLU A 43 -1.13 -3.45 19.82
N ALA A 44 -0.65 -4.54 19.21
CA ALA A 44 0.34 -4.48 18.13
C ALA A 44 -0.21 -3.73 16.91
N PHE A 45 -1.46 -3.97 16.53
CA PHE A 45 -2.09 -3.29 15.40
C PHE A 45 -2.29 -1.79 15.67
N ALA A 46 -2.78 -1.42 16.87
CA ALA A 46 -2.93 -0.02 17.25
C ALA A 46 -1.57 0.71 17.27
N ALA A 47 -0.53 0.07 17.80
CA ALA A 47 0.83 0.61 17.78
C ALA A 47 1.34 0.83 16.35
N LEU A 48 1.16 -0.14 15.44
CA LEU A 48 1.51 0.02 14.03
C LEU A 48 0.83 1.25 13.42
N ILE A 49 -0.49 1.38 13.59
CA ILE A 49 -1.26 2.49 13.02
C ILE A 49 -0.78 3.83 13.58
N GLN A 50 -0.51 3.92 14.89
CA GLN A 50 0.04 5.14 15.50
C GLN A 50 1.39 5.52 14.88
N MET A 51 2.30 4.57 14.71
CA MET A 51 3.63 4.81 14.16
C MET A 51 3.57 5.22 12.68
N LEU A 52 2.67 4.62 11.90
CA LEU A 52 2.39 5.05 10.52
C LEU A 52 1.80 6.48 10.50
N ALA A 53 0.88 6.79 11.41
CA ALA A 53 0.29 8.12 11.50
C ALA A 53 1.35 9.19 11.85
N ASP A 54 2.22 8.91 12.81
CA ASP A 54 3.32 9.80 13.17
C ASP A 54 4.27 10.02 12.00
N ARG A 55 4.51 8.98 11.19
CA ARG A 55 5.31 9.08 9.96
C ARG A 55 4.65 10.00 8.91
N TYR A 56 3.33 9.93 8.73
CA TYR A 56 2.64 10.59 7.60
C TYR A 56 1.82 11.84 7.97
N ARG A 57 1.77 12.23 9.25
CA ARG A 57 1.04 13.42 9.70
C ARG A 57 1.47 14.68 8.92
N GLY A 58 0.51 15.32 8.27
CA GLY A 58 0.72 16.51 7.43
C GLY A 58 1.40 16.28 6.07
N LYS A 59 1.70 15.03 5.70
CA LYS A 59 2.42 14.70 4.46
C LYS A 59 1.52 14.30 3.29
N CYS A 60 0.28 13.90 3.58
CA CYS A 60 -0.72 13.55 2.60
C CYS A 60 -2.09 14.11 3.00
N ASP A 61 -2.98 14.23 2.02
CA ASP A 61 -4.32 14.78 2.14
C ASP A 61 -5.39 13.67 2.07
N ALA A 62 -5.02 12.49 1.53
CA ALA A 62 -5.83 11.28 1.56
C ALA A 62 -4.97 10.00 1.56
N ILE A 63 -5.56 8.89 1.99
CA ILE A 63 -4.99 7.54 1.88
C ILE A 63 -5.67 6.79 0.73
N ALA A 64 -4.91 6.14 -0.15
CA ALA A 64 -5.43 5.16 -1.11
C ALA A 64 -5.02 3.75 -0.68
N GLY A 65 -5.94 2.99 -0.11
CA GLY A 65 -5.70 1.57 0.15
C GLY A 65 -5.91 0.77 -1.13
N LEU A 66 -5.07 -0.25 -1.35
CA LEU A 66 -5.26 -1.21 -2.44
C LEU A 66 -6.12 -2.39 -1.97
N GLU A 67 -7.12 -2.76 -2.77
CA GLU A 67 -8.02 -3.86 -2.41
C GLU A 67 -7.27 -5.21 -2.36
N SER A 68 -7.47 -6.05 -1.34
CA SER A 68 -8.31 -5.85 -0.14
C SER A 68 -7.49 -5.56 1.12
N ARG A 69 -6.25 -6.02 1.18
CA ARG A 69 -5.45 -6.01 2.42
C ARG A 69 -4.91 -4.62 2.74
N GLY A 70 -4.60 -3.81 1.73
CA GLY A 70 -4.33 -2.38 1.91
C GLY A 70 -5.48 -1.60 2.56
N PHE A 71 -6.74 -2.07 2.49
CA PHE A 71 -7.84 -1.44 3.23
C PHE A 71 -7.74 -1.64 4.74
N ILE A 72 -7.24 -2.79 5.17
CA ILE A 72 -7.10 -3.12 6.59
C ILE A 72 -6.12 -2.14 7.24
N LEU A 73 -5.06 -1.75 6.54
CA LEU A 73 -4.08 -0.76 7.01
C LEU A 73 -4.55 0.69 6.76
N GLY A 74 -5.10 0.95 5.58
CA GLY A 74 -5.40 2.31 5.13
C GLY A 74 -6.58 2.97 5.83
N ALA A 75 -7.64 2.21 6.14
CA ALA A 75 -8.82 2.77 6.81
C ALA A 75 -8.50 3.30 8.24
N PRO A 76 -7.87 2.52 9.13
CA PRO A 76 -7.51 3.03 10.46
C PRO A 76 -6.41 4.10 10.39
N LEU A 77 -5.49 4.04 9.43
CA LEU A 77 -4.50 5.11 9.23
C LEU A 77 -5.17 6.44 8.84
N ALA A 78 -6.11 6.41 7.89
CA ALA A 78 -6.86 7.61 7.49
C ALA A 78 -7.65 8.18 8.68
N HIS A 79 -8.26 7.31 9.49
CA HIS A 79 -8.94 7.69 10.73
C HIS A 79 -8.01 8.40 11.71
N GLU A 80 -6.85 7.82 12.02
CA GLU A 80 -5.86 8.37 12.96
C GLU A 80 -5.24 9.69 12.48
N LEU A 81 -5.11 9.86 11.16
CA LEU A 81 -4.65 11.10 10.54
C LEU A 81 -5.74 12.17 10.44
N GLY A 82 -7.02 11.82 10.62
CA GLY A 82 -8.15 12.71 10.43
C GLY A 82 -8.37 13.13 8.98
N ILE A 83 -8.02 12.27 8.01
CA ILE A 83 -8.13 12.53 6.57
C ILE A 83 -9.02 11.48 5.87
N GLY A 84 -9.37 11.74 4.61
CA GLY A 84 -10.17 10.83 3.81
C GLY A 84 -9.41 9.60 3.31
N MET A 85 -10.15 8.57 2.93
CA MET A 85 -9.61 7.40 2.24
C MET A 85 -10.28 7.21 0.88
N LEU A 86 -9.47 7.05 -0.16
CA LEU A 86 -9.85 6.58 -1.48
C LEU A 86 -9.82 5.06 -1.54
N THR A 87 -10.80 4.47 -2.21
CA THR A 87 -10.86 3.03 -2.45
C THR A 87 -10.44 2.73 -3.89
N ILE A 88 -9.29 2.08 -4.06
CA ILE A 88 -8.86 1.54 -5.36
C ILE A 88 -9.22 0.07 -5.37
N ARG A 89 -10.07 -0.32 -6.31
CA ARG A 89 -10.65 -1.68 -6.36
C ARG A 89 -10.47 -2.34 -7.70
N LYS A 90 -10.58 -3.67 -7.72
CA LYS A 90 -10.70 -4.43 -8.97
C LYS A 90 -11.96 -4.01 -9.72
N ALA A 91 -11.93 -4.13 -11.04
CA ALA A 91 -13.03 -3.71 -11.89
C ALA A 91 -14.39 -4.32 -11.49
N GLY A 92 -15.43 -3.50 -11.55
CA GLY A 92 -16.82 -3.90 -11.24
C GLY A 92 -17.15 -3.99 -9.75
N ARG A 93 -16.26 -3.53 -8.86
CA ARG A 93 -16.48 -3.53 -7.40
C ARG A 93 -16.92 -2.17 -6.84
N LEU A 94 -16.83 -1.10 -7.62
CA LEU A 94 -17.27 0.25 -7.24
C LEU A 94 -18.63 0.56 -7.91
N PRO A 95 -19.57 1.20 -7.19
CA PRO A 95 -20.83 1.62 -7.79
C PRO A 95 -20.66 2.89 -8.64
N GLY A 96 -21.53 3.10 -9.63
CA GLY A 96 -21.57 4.36 -10.38
C GLY A 96 -20.36 4.61 -11.30
N PRO A 97 -20.12 5.87 -11.70
CA PRO A 97 -19.04 6.23 -12.61
C PRO A 97 -17.66 5.98 -12.00
N VAL A 98 -16.76 5.42 -12.80
CA VAL A 98 -15.37 5.11 -12.41
C VAL A 98 -14.38 5.55 -13.48
N VAL A 99 -13.18 5.92 -13.04
CA VAL A 99 -11.98 5.93 -13.88
C VAL A 99 -11.21 4.64 -13.64
N GLY A 100 -10.46 4.17 -14.63
CA GLY A 100 -9.69 2.94 -14.47
C GLY A 100 -8.44 2.87 -15.33
N VAL A 101 -7.55 1.97 -14.91
CA VAL A 101 -6.26 1.66 -15.52
C VAL A 101 -6.14 0.15 -15.66
N ASN A 102 -5.76 -0.30 -16.85
CA ASN A 102 -5.39 -1.69 -17.09
C ASN A 102 -3.90 -1.87 -16.80
N TYR A 103 -3.53 -3.02 -16.28
CA TYR A 103 -2.14 -3.39 -16.03
C TYR A 103 -1.92 -4.88 -16.27
N ASP A 104 -0.72 -5.23 -16.69
CA ASP A 104 -0.36 -6.59 -17.04
C ASP A 104 -0.02 -7.40 -15.79
N LEU A 105 -0.40 -8.67 -15.83
CA LEU A 105 -0.02 -9.70 -14.87
C LEU A 105 0.86 -10.73 -15.61
N GLU A 106 1.53 -11.61 -14.85
CA GLU A 106 2.30 -12.72 -15.44
C GLU A 106 1.44 -13.58 -16.38
N TYR A 107 0.14 -13.74 -16.03
CA TYR A 107 -0.86 -14.39 -16.86
C TYR A 107 -2.11 -13.50 -16.97
N GLY A 108 -2.18 -12.69 -18.03
CA GLY A 108 -3.34 -11.88 -18.37
C GLY A 108 -3.22 -10.41 -17.99
N SER A 109 -4.34 -9.71 -17.96
CA SER A 109 -4.41 -8.30 -17.57
C SER A 109 -5.47 -8.11 -16.49
N ALA A 110 -5.22 -7.21 -15.56
CA ALA A 110 -6.22 -6.76 -14.59
C ALA A 110 -6.54 -5.28 -14.80
N ARG A 111 -7.66 -4.85 -14.21
CA ARG A 111 -8.09 -3.45 -14.22
C ARG A 111 -8.41 -3.03 -12.80
N MET A 112 -7.87 -1.88 -12.42
CA MET A 112 -8.22 -1.18 -11.19
C MET A 112 -9.03 0.08 -11.47
N GLU A 113 -9.91 0.39 -10.55
CA GLU A 113 -10.91 1.45 -10.66
C GLU A 113 -10.93 2.32 -9.41
N LEU A 114 -11.27 3.59 -9.61
CA LEU A 114 -11.46 4.62 -8.59
C LEU A 114 -12.68 5.47 -8.98
N GLN A 115 -13.44 5.93 -8.00
CA GLN A 115 -14.54 6.86 -8.23
C GLN A 115 -13.99 8.29 -8.31
N PRO A 116 -14.06 8.98 -9.46
CA PRO A 116 -13.41 10.28 -9.62
C PRO A 116 -14.02 11.39 -8.76
N PHE A 117 -15.29 11.27 -8.35
CA PHE A 117 -15.95 12.30 -7.53
C PHE A 117 -15.38 12.40 -6.10
N THR A 118 -14.62 11.40 -5.65
CA THR A 118 -13.97 11.42 -4.34
C THR A 118 -12.59 12.09 -4.38
N VAL A 119 -12.16 12.60 -5.54
CA VAL A 119 -10.83 13.12 -5.78
C VAL A 119 -10.90 14.63 -5.99
N GLU A 120 -10.13 15.37 -5.21
CA GLU A 120 -9.91 16.80 -5.41
C GLU A 120 -8.63 17.03 -6.24
N ASP A 121 -8.69 17.97 -7.17
CA ASP A 121 -7.56 18.29 -8.05
C ASP A 121 -6.32 18.69 -7.23
N GLY A 122 -5.20 18.00 -7.49
CA GLY A 122 -3.91 18.27 -6.87
C GLY A 122 -3.73 17.73 -5.46
N MET A 123 -4.72 17.05 -4.86
CA MET A 123 -4.58 16.46 -3.53
C MET A 123 -3.49 15.38 -3.50
N ARG A 124 -2.72 15.31 -2.41
CA ARG A 124 -1.61 14.36 -2.25
C ARG A 124 -2.11 13.07 -1.63
N VAL A 125 -1.93 11.95 -2.33
CA VAL A 125 -2.52 10.66 -1.95
C VAL A 125 -1.43 9.66 -1.62
N LEU A 126 -1.36 9.21 -0.36
CA LEU A 126 -0.46 8.12 0.02
C LEU A 126 -1.08 6.78 -0.38
N VAL A 127 -0.40 6.00 -1.21
CA VAL A 127 -0.79 4.62 -1.50
C VAL A 127 -0.32 3.72 -0.36
N ILE A 128 -1.20 2.86 0.13
CA ILE A 128 -0.87 1.88 1.17
C ILE A 128 -1.33 0.47 0.76
N ASP A 129 -0.45 -0.50 0.96
CA ASP A 129 -0.74 -1.92 0.78
C ASP A 129 0.04 -2.77 1.79
N ASP A 130 -0.25 -4.05 1.88
CA ASP A 130 0.47 -4.93 2.81
C ASP A 130 1.82 -5.41 2.25
N VAL A 131 1.92 -5.67 0.94
CA VAL A 131 3.14 -6.22 0.33
C VAL A 131 3.53 -5.49 -0.96
N LEU A 132 4.81 -5.09 -1.07
CA LEU A 132 5.45 -4.77 -2.34
C LEU A 132 6.14 -6.01 -2.91
N ALA A 133 5.60 -6.52 -4.01
CA ALA A 133 6.18 -7.60 -4.81
C ALA A 133 6.91 -7.02 -6.04
N THR A 134 6.35 -7.18 -7.25
CA THR A 134 6.93 -6.69 -8.51
C THR A 134 6.73 -5.18 -8.75
N GLY A 135 5.91 -4.50 -7.93
CA GLY A 135 5.60 -3.07 -8.08
C GLY A 135 4.51 -2.74 -9.11
N GLY A 136 4.06 -3.69 -9.94
CA GLY A 136 3.06 -3.45 -10.98
C GLY A 136 1.73 -2.86 -10.45
N THR A 137 1.19 -3.41 -9.37
CA THR A 137 -0.05 -2.90 -8.74
C THR A 137 0.13 -1.48 -8.20
N ALA A 138 1.24 -1.20 -7.53
CA ALA A 138 1.51 0.13 -6.99
C ALA A 138 1.70 1.18 -8.11
N GLY A 139 2.42 0.82 -9.18
CA GLY A 139 2.57 1.70 -10.35
C GLY A 139 1.23 1.99 -11.02
N ALA A 140 0.40 0.97 -11.22
CA ALA A 140 -0.94 1.17 -11.77
C ALA A 140 -1.83 2.05 -10.86
N ALA A 141 -1.66 1.97 -9.53
CA ALA A 141 -2.33 2.84 -8.58
C ALA A 141 -1.86 4.30 -8.70
N PHE A 142 -0.55 4.53 -8.82
CA PHE A 142 -0.02 5.87 -9.09
C PHE A 142 -0.62 6.47 -10.36
N HIS A 143 -0.59 5.71 -11.46
CA HIS A 143 -1.17 6.17 -12.72
C HIS A 143 -2.68 6.45 -12.63
N LEU A 144 -3.42 5.63 -11.87
CA LEU A 144 -4.85 5.83 -11.66
C LEU A 144 -5.14 7.12 -10.86
N ILE A 145 -4.34 7.39 -9.82
CA ILE A 145 -4.44 8.60 -8.99
C ILE A 145 -4.16 9.86 -9.83
N GLU A 146 -3.09 9.84 -10.64
CA GLU A 146 -2.77 10.94 -11.57
C GLU A 146 -3.90 11.17 -12.58
N LYS A 147 -4.42 10.08 -13.17
CA LYS A 147 -5.53 10.14 -14.13
C LYS A 147 -6.82 10.69 -13.51
N ALA A 148 -7.00 10.55 -12.20
CA ALA A 148 -8.13 11.09 -11.47
C ALA A 148 -7.95 12.56 -11.04
N GLY A 149 -6.81 13.20 -11.33
CA GLY A 149 -6.53 14.60 -11.03
C GLY A 149 -5.70 14.83 -9.75
N ALA A 150 -5.36 13.77 -9.01
CA ALA A 150 -4.58 13.85 -7.78
C ALA A 150 -3.09 13.57 -8.02
N LYS A 151 -2.27 13.71 -6.97
CA LYS A 151 -0.82 13.43 -7.00
C LYS A 151 -0.48 12.33 -6.01
N PRO A 152 0.20 11.25 -6.41
CA PRO A 152 0.77 10.32 -5.45
C PRO A 152 1.74 11.02 -4.50
N ALA A 153 1.59 10.76 -3.19
CA ALA A 153 2.50 11.20 -2.15
C ALA A 153 3.64 10.18 -1.91
N GLY A 154 3.49 8.96 -2.44
CA GLY A 154 4.38 7.83 -2.21
C GLY A 154 3.63 6.51 -2.06
N LEU A 155 4.39 5.45 -1.87
CA LEU A 155 3.93 4.13 -1.46
C LEU A 155 4.46 3.82 -0.06
N CYS A 156 3.56 3.38 0.82
CA CYS A 156 3.91 2.72 2.08
C CYS A 156 3.45 1.25 2.01
N VAL A 157 4.36 0.32 2.28
CA VAL A 157 4.01 -1.09 2.46
C VAL A 157 4.48 -1.63 3.81
N LEU A 158 3.77 -2.63 4.33
CA LEU A 158 4.22 -3.32 5.52
C LEU A 158 5.47 -4.17 5.21
N LEU A 159 5.41 -4.94 4.10
CA LEU A 159 6.42 -5.90 3.71
C LEU A 159 6.95 -5.59 2.30
N GLU A 160 8.26 -5.60 2.09
CA GLU A 160 8.89 -5.61 0.77
C GLU A 160 9.52 -6.98 0.50
N LEU A 161 9.27 -7.54 -0.68
CA LEU A 161 9.96 -8.73 -1.18
C LEU A 161 11.10 -8.28 -2.10
N SER A 162 12.29 -8.08 -1.54
CA SER A 162 13.40 -7.41 -2.22
C SER A 162 13.86 -8.14 -3.47
N GLU A 163 13.77 -9.48 -3.46
CA GLU A 163 14.12 -10.35 -4.58
C GLU A 163 13.26 -10.12 -5.84
N LEU A 164 12.07 -9.53 -5.69
CA LEU A 164 11.16 -9.23 -6.80
C LEU A 164 11.38 -7.84 -7.41
N ALA A 165 12.35 -7.08 -6.90
CA ALA A 165 12.82 -5.80 -7.43
C ALA A 165 11.73 -4.73 -7.65
N GLY A 166 10.61 -4.78 -6.92
CA GLY A 166 9.50 -3.86 -7.11
C GLY A 166 9.84 -2.39 -6.88
N ARG A 167 10.74 -2.09 -5.93
CA ARG A 167 11.27 -0.74 -5.72
C ARG A 167 12.06 -0.23 -6.92
N GLY A 168 12.83 -1.11 -7.56
CA GLY A 168 13.57 -0.79 -8.79
C GLY A 168 12.63 -0.44 -9.93
N TYR A 169 11.64 -1.31 -10.19
CA TYR A 169 10.59 -1.04 -11.17
C TYR A 169 9.89 0.31 -10.92
N LEU A 170 9.48 0.58 -9.67
CA LEU A 170 8.83 1.85 -9.36
C LEU A 170 9.75 3.05 -9.59
N GLY A 171 11.04 2.98 -9.22
CA GLY A 171 11.99 4.08 -9.43
C GLY A 171 12.38 4.33 -10.89
N GLU A 172 12.25 3.33 -11.77
CA GLU A 172 12.46 3.49 -13.22
C GLU A 172 11.28 4.17 -13.92
N HIS A 173 10.07 4.06 -13.36
CA HIS A 173 8.83 4.52 -13.99
C HIS A 173 8.16 5.72 -13.30
N TYR A 174 8.44 5.92 -12.01
CA TYR A 174 7.77 6.92 -11.17
C TYR A 174 8.78 7.62 -10.25
N ASP A 175 8.58 8.91 -10.01
CA ASP A 175 9.40 9.71 -9.10
C ASP A 175 8.66 9.96 -7.77
N TYR A 176 8.32 8.86 -7.09
CA TYR A 176 7.60 8.89 -5.81
C TYR A 176 8.33 8.06 -4.74
N PRO A 177 8.32 8.50 -3.46
CA PRO A 177 8.98 7.76 -2.40
C PRO A 177 8.32 6.40 -2.17
N VAL A 178 9.14 5.38 -1.93
CA VAL A 178 8.72 4.03 -1.59
C VAL A 178 9.27 3.69 -0.21
N GLU A 179 8.39 3.40 0.74
CA GLU A 179 8.73 3.07 2.12
C GLU A 179 8.16 1.71 2.48
N SER A 180 8.97 0.90 3.17
CA SER A 180 8.60 -0.43 3.65
C SER A 180 8.92 -0.52 5.13
N VAL A 181 8.02 -1.07 5.94
CA VAL A 181 8.31 -1.27 7.38
C VAL A 181 9.38 -2.34 7.54
N ILE A 182 9.20 -3.48 6.87
CA ILE A 182 10.22 -4.54 6.82
C ILE A 182 10.46 -5.00 5.39
N ALA A 183 11.68 -5.44 5.12
CA ALA A 183 12.08 -6.01 3.83
C ALA A 183 12.65 -7.41 4.05
N TYR A 184 12.24 -8.34 3.18
CA TYR A 184 12.77 -9.70 3.07
C TYR A 184 13.69 -9.82 1.86
#